data_AF-A0AAV6VDR3-F1
#
_entry.id   AF-A0AAV6VDR3-F1
#
_cell.length_a   1.000
_cell.length_b   1.000
_cell.length_c   1.000
_cell.angle_alpha   90.00
_cell.angle_beta   90.00
_cell.angle_gamma   90.00
#
_symmetry.space_group_name_H-M   'P 1'
#
loop_
_entity.id
_entity.type
_entity.pdbx_description
1 polymer ?
#
loop_
_entity_poly.entity_id
_entity_poly.type
_entity_poly.pdbx_seq_one_letter_code
_entity_poly.pdbx_strand_id
1 'polypeptide(L)'
;MCDNCCCLCELKWHQRIFQIVYKFTDFKYFFAFTRQFKRVKHSSEFCLTKAKMDHLVDMPTIPEVFNGKKVLITGATGFVGKVLLEKLLRSCPGISEIIILVRGHTEAERLEKCRKLVQYKVFDRIREECPDAFNKVRCIHGEIAWKNMGIAPAHLEKLCEEVSFVFHCAANVRFDCDPRLTLRDNLKGVNKLLKLCKRMPNLEAVVHVSTAFSFCNQPVIGEEIYTERTGPLPVLDALKWMTPDQLKHFAAYLTEGRPSLYHASKALAEILISEVKDDLPIIIVRPSIVTASMSEPFPGWIDNYNGPSGFIALSSKGILKTLLVKDKVNADWVPVDVVANTLIVAAHSIAVKRKAGCSPAIHAPKVPIVNCVFPEANQITWTRIVDITIPILFKYPSATVITMPGGVVTSSQTLNTMCKYLLHYLPAFLLDSFLILKWRDNGMVNTYTKIHSVLNHLQLYTTHQFLFTSKNMQRLNAEMSLADRRVFPIDLSQLNWPLYMQNYVLGVRRYFLKEKDDSLPAARRRVTMLTMFHYCSIVVLSGGALYFLGNRLSTKLSLLSAFEAKNALAELFRSSRNYLPVFNLHK
;
A
#
# COMPACT_ATOMS: atom_id res chain seq x y z
N MET A 1 -22.08 -31.26 28.78
CA MET A 1 -22.11 -30.55 30.07
C MET A 1 -21.49 -29.18 29.85
N CYS A 2 -22.30 -28.15 30.10
CA CYS A 2 -22.08 -26.74 29.78
C CYS A 2 -20.99 -26.10 30.65
N ASP A 3 -20.22 -25.20 30.05
CA ASP A 3 -19.63 -24.02 30.72
C ASP A 3 -19.25 -22.93 29.69
N ASN A 4 -20.20 -22.54 28.82
CA ASN A 4 -19.93 -21.52 27.78
C ASN A 4 -21.14 -20.65 27.39
N CYS A 5 -21.93 -20.20 28.37
CA CYS A 5 -23.13 -19.37 28.10
C CYS A 5 -23.16 -17.98 28.73
N CYS A 6 -22.08 -17.48 29.36
CA CYS A 6 -22.16 -16.20 30.10
C CYS A 6 -21.58 -14.94 29.41
N CYS A 7 -20.88 -15.05 28.27
CA CYS A 7 -20.23 -13.87 27.64
C CYS A 7 -21.01 -13.21 26.49
N LEU A 8 -22.25 -13.64 26.20
CA LEU A 8 -23.10 -13.09 25.13
C LEU A 8 -24.04 -11.95 25.58
N CYS A 9 -24.03 -11.60 26.87
CA CYS A 9 -24.87 -10.52 27.41
C CYS A 9 -24.18 -9.14 27.50
N GLU A 10 -22.85 -9.07 27.61
CA GLU A 10 -22.15 -7.76 27.70
C GLU A 10 -21.99 -7.03 26.36
N LEU A 11 -22.08 -7.74 25.22
CA LEU A 11 -21.98 -7.11 23.90
C LEU A 11 -23.25 -6.39 23.43
N LYS A 12 -24.39 -6.56 24.12
CA LYS A 12 -25.66 -5.92 23.74
C LYS A 12 -25.80 -4.47 24.24
N TRP A 13 -24.96 -4.04 25.20
CA TRP A 13 -25.00 -2.67 25.73
C TRP A 13 -24.23 -1.66 24.86
N HIS A 14 -23.10 -2.06 24.27
CA HIS A 14 -22.34 -1.17 23.39
C HIS A 14 -23.01 -0.90 22.03
N GLN A 15 -23.90 -1.79 21.56
CA GLN A 15 -24.67 -1.54 20.34
C GLN A 15 -25.82 -0.54 20.52
N ARG A 16 -26.38 -0.40 21.73
CA ARG A 16 -27.53 0.50 21.96
C ARG A 16 -27.13 1.97 22.11
N ILE A 17 -25.96 2.27 22.66
CA ILE A 17 -25.42 3.64 22.71
C ILE A 17 -24.93 4.09 21.32
N PHE A 18 -24.46 3.15 20.48
CA PHE A 18 -24.10 3.43 19.09
C PHE A 18 -25.32 3.78 18.22
N GLN A 19 -26.52 3.28 18.54
CA GLN A 19 -27.75 3.57 17.78
C GLN A 19 -28.40 4.93 18.13
N ILE A 20 -28.08 5.53 19.27
CA ILE A 20 -28.75 6.77 19.72
C ILE A 20 -28.03 8.02 19.21
N VAL A 21 -26.72 7.96 18.94
CA VAL A 21 -25.95 9.09 18.37
C VAL A 21 -25.95 9.10 16.83
N TYR A 22 -26.29 7.98 16.18
CA TYR A 22 -26.32 7.86 14.71
C TYR A 22 -27.70 8.07 14.06
N LYS A 23 -28.73 8.41 14.85
CA LYS A 23 -30.08 8.70 14.36
C LYS A 23 -30.25 10.18 13.99
N PHE A 24 -29.43 10.71 13.07
CA PHE A 24 -29.80 11.93 12.34
C PHE A 24 -29.32 12.01 10.88
N THR A 25 -28.74 10.95 10.32
CA THR A 25 -28.50 10.91 8.87
C THR A 25 -28.68 9.49 8.31
N ASP A 26 -29.74 9.37 7.50
CA ASP A 26 -29.99 8.43 6.41
C ASP A 26 -30.42 6.98 6.73
N PHE A 27 -31.61 6.65 6.26
CA PHE A 27 -32.39 5.44 6.54
C PHE A 27 -32.53 4.66 5.23
N LYS A 28 -31.56 3.80 4.87
CA LYS A 28 -31.69 2.95 3.68
C LYS A 28 -31.11 1.54 3.70
N TYR A 29 -30.54 1.05 4.80
CA TYR A 29 -29.86 -0.27 4.78
C TYR A 29 -30.08 -1.13 6.02
N PHE A 30 -31.33 -1.37 6.44
CA PHE A 30 -31.64 -2.33 7.51
C PHE A 30 -32.39 -3.61 7.05
N PHE A 31 -32.59 -3.84 5.74
CA PHE A 31 -33.31 -5.02 5.24
C PHE A 31 -32.62 -5.84 4.14
N ALA A 32 -31.27 -5.84 4.11
CA ALA A 32 -30.50 -6.61 3.11
C ALA A 32 -29.61 -7.72 3.68
N PHE A 33 -29.77 -8.12 4.96
CA PHE A 33 -28.85 -9.08 5.61
C PHE A 33 -29.39 -10.52 5.77
N THR A 34 -30.53 -10.89 5.15
CA THR A 34 -31.07 -12.26 5.22
C THR A 34 -31.46 -12.89 3.88
N ARG A 35 -31.03 -12.31 2.75
CA ARG A 35 -31.23 -12.91 1.41
C ARG A 35 -29.98 -12.81 0.53
N GLN A 36 -28.90 -13.48 0.91
CA GLN A 36 -27.78 -13.68 -0.02
C GLN A 36 -27.01 -15.00 0.18
N PHE A 37 -27.73 -16.08 0.49
CA PHE A 37 -27.28 -17.44 0.23
C PHE A 37 -28.29 -18.11 -0.72
N LYS A 38 -28.15 -17.81 -2.02
CA LYS A 38 -28.62 -18.61 -3.18
C LYS A 38 -28.47 -17.78 -4.45
N ARG A 39 -27.27 -17.82 -5.04
CA ARG A 39 -27.00 -17.66 -6.49
C ARG A 39 -25.48 -17.61 -6.70
N VAL A 40 -24.84 -18.78 -6.57
CA VAL A 40 -23.63 -19.05 -7.35
C VAL A 40 -24.16 -19.47 -8.72
N LYS A 41 -24.15 -18.54 -9.69
CA LYS A 41 -24.32 -18.89 -11.10
C LYS A 41 -22.91 -18.91 -11.70
N HIS A 42 -22.54 -20.09 -12.19
CA HIS A 42 -21.37 -20.42 -12.99
C HIS A 42 -20.61 -19.22 -13.57
N SER A 43 -19.42 -18.96 -13.02
CA SER A 43 -18.35 -18.38 -13.84
C SER A 43 -17.97 -19.42 -14.88
N SER A 44 -17.98 -19.03 -16.15
CA SER A 44 -17.48 -19.82 -17.27
C SER A 44 -16.12 -20.43 -16.94
N GLU A 45 -16.10 -21.73 -16.69
CA GLU A 45 -14.87 -22.52 -16.62
C GLU A 45 -14.15 -22.34 -17.94
N PHE A 46 -12.94 -21.79 -17.88
CA PHE A 46 -12.00 -21.85 -18.98
C PHE A 46 -11.54 -23.30 -19.09
N CYS A 47 -12.33 -24.11 -19.80
CA CYS A 47 -12.07 -25.52 -19.99
C CYS A 47 -10.79 -25.66 -20.83
N LEU A 48 -9.67 -25.92 -20.15
CA LEU A 48 -8.39 -26.19 -20.80
C LEU A 48 -8.52 -27.54 -21.51
N THR A 49 -8.32 -27.55 -22.83
CA THR A 49 -8.34 -28.76 -23.63
C THR A 49 -7.25 -29.73 -23.16
N LYS A 50 -7.49 -31.04 -23.28
CA LYS A 50 -6.55 -32.11 -22.88
C LYS A 50 -5.13 -31.91 -23.46
N ALA A 51 -5.02 -31.45 -24.71
CA ALA A 51 -3.75 -31.09 -25.35
C ALA A 51 -3.00 -29.91 -24.69
N LYS A 52 -3.72 -28.96 -24.07
CA LYS A 52 -3.10 -27.88 -23.26
C LYS A 52 -2.67 -28.36 -21.89
N MET A 53 -3.35 -29.36 -21.31
CA MET A 53 -2.92 -30.00 -20.07
C MET A 53 -1.63 -30.80 -20.28
N ASP A 54 -1.55 -31.58 -21.36
CA ASP A 54 -0.36 -32.38 -21.68
C ASP A 54 0.87 -31.49 -21.91
N HIS A 55 0.70 -30.32 -22.54
CA HIS A 55 1.80 -29.35 -22.78
C HIS A 55 2.27 -28.60 -21.51
N LEU A 56 1.46 -28.55 -20.45
CA LEU A 56 1.83 -27.96 -19.16
C LEU A 56 2.66 -28.93 -18.28
N VAL A 57 2.68 -30.23 -18.61
CA VAL A 57 3.42 -31.27 -17.88
C VAL A 57 4.91 -31.28 -18.27
N ASP A 58 5.27 -30.80 -19.46
CA ASP A 58 6.66 -30.78 -19.98
C ASP A 58 7.40 -29.45 -19.81
N MET A 59 6.80 -28.46 -19.16
CA MET A 59 7.44 -27.15 -18.94
C MET A 59 8.30 -27.20 -17.67
N PRO A 60 9.57 -26.73 -17.71
CA PRO A 60 10.41 -26.73 -16.52
C PRO A 60 9.75 -25.87 -15.44
N THR A 61 9.78 -26.36 -14.21
CA THR A 61 9.25 -25.66 -13.04
C THR A 61 10.01 -24.36 -12.77
N ILE A 62 9.45 -23.48 -11.95
CA ILE A 62 10.12 -22.21 -11.61
C ILE A 62 11.51 -22.47 -11.01
N PRO A 63 11.69 -23.33 -9.98
CA PRO A 63 13.01 -23.59 -9.41
C PRO A 63 14.02 -24.17 -10.41
N GLU A 64 13.59 -25.02 -11.34
CA GLU A 64 14.45 -25.63 -12.37
C GLU A 64 15.01 -24.59 -13.34
N VAL A 65 14.22 -23.60 -13.74
CA VAL A 65 14.68 -22.52 -14.63
C VAL A 65 15.79 -21.69 -14.01
N PHE A 66 15.77 -21.52 -12.67
CA PHE A 66 16.79 -20.79 -11.93
C PHE A 66 18.00 -21.66 -11.52
N ASN A 67 17.97 -22.97 -11.76
CA ASN A 67 19.01 -23.88 -11.31
C ASN A 67 20.36 -23.62 -12.00
N GLY A 68 21.42 -23.48 -11.21
CA GLY A 68 22.77 -23.14 -11.68
C GLY A 68 22.93 -21.72 -12.22
N LYS A 69 21.90 -20.86 -12.11
CA LYS A 69 21.90 -19.51 -12.69
C LYS A 69 22.40 -18.48 -11.70
N LYS A 70 22.85 -17.33 -12.22
CA LYS A 70 23.15 -16.14 -11.41
C LYS A 70 22.12 -15.04 -11.64
N VAL A 71 21.70 -14.42 -10.55
CA VAL A 71 20.63 -13.43 -10.53
C VAL A 71 21.17 -12.09 -10.06
N LEU A 72 20.93 -11.02 -10.82
CA LEU A 72 21.20 -9.64 -10.40
C LEU A 72 19.91 -8.97 -9.91
N ILE A 73 19.92 -8.46 -8.68
CA ILE A 73 18.80 -7.68 -8.13
C ILE A 73 19.27 -6.26 -7.83
N THR A 74 18.65 -5.29 -8.51
CA THR A 74 18.78 -3.87 -8.15
C THR A 74 17.67 -3.51 -7.15
N GLY A 75 17.98 -2.69 -6.15
CA GLY A 75 16.97 -2.27 -5.16
C GLY A 75 16.62 -3.37 -4.16
N ALA A 76 17.48 -4.37 -3.96
CA ALA A 76 17.29 -5.48 -3.02
C ALA A 76 17.11 -5.02 -1.56
N THR A 77 17.61 -3.83 -1.21
CA THR A 77 17.45 -3.24 0.13
C THR A 77 16.10 -2.52 0.32
N GLY A 78 15.28 -2.40 -0.73
CA GLY A 78 13.95 -1.81 -0.67
C GLY A 78 12.87 -2.82 -0.26
N PHE A 79 11.64 -2.34 -0.04
CA PHE A 79 10.52 -3.17 0.45
C PHE A 79 10.27 -4.41 -0.43
N VAL A 80 9.96 -4.21 -1.72
CA VAL A 80 9.72 -5.30 -2.68
C VAL A 80 10.99 -6.14 -2.88
N GLY A 81 12.15 -5.49 -2.98
CA GLY A 81 13.43 -6.16 -3.23
C GLY A 81 13.83 -7.15 -2.14
N LYS A 82 13.52 -6.85 -0.86
CA LYS A 82 13.79 -7.76 0.26
C LYS A 82 12.93 -9.02 0.19
N VAL A 83 11.64 -8.87 -0.11
CA VAL A 83 10.71 -10.01 -0.23
C VAL A 83 11.06 -10.86 -1.44
N LEU A 84 11.43 -10.23 -2.56
CA LEU A 84 11.96 -10.93 -3.73
C LEU A 84 13.22 -11.74 -3.40
N LEU A 85 14.19 -11.14 -2.70
CA LEU A 85 15.41 -11.82 -2.28
C LEU A 85 15.11 -13.00 -1.34
N GLU A 86 14.26 -12.80 -0.33
CA GLU A 86 13.81 -13.86 0.58
C GLU A 86 13.18 -15.01 -0.21
N LYS A 87 12.25 -14.69 -1.12
CA LYS A 87 11.51 -15.69 -1.87
C LYS A 87 12.42 -16.52 -2.79
N LEU A 88 13.37 -15.87 -3.47
CA LEU A 88 14.34 -16.57 -4.33
C LEU A 88 15.26 -17.48 -3.52
N LEU A 89 15.78 -17.00 -2.38
CA LEU A 89 16.66 -17.81 -1.53
C LEU A 89 15.96 -19.05 -0.97
N ARG A 90 14.69 -18.92 -0.58
CA ARG A 90 13.91 -20.02 0.01
C ARG A 90 13.33 -20.98 -1.04
N SER A 91 12.74 -20.44 -2.11
CA SER A 91 11.97 -21.23 -3.07
C SER A 91 12.74 -21.64 -4.33
N CYS A 92 13.94 -21.07 -4.56
CA CYS A 92 14.81 -21.45 -5.68
C CYS A 92 16.22 -21.85 -5.18
N PRO A 93 16.36 -22.94 -4.40
CA PRO A 93 17.64 -23.34 -3.81
C PRO A 93 18.71 -23.69 -4.84
N GLY A 94 18.34 -24.01 -6.08
CA GLY A 94 19.28 -24.26 -7.18
C GLY A 94 20.03 -23.02 -7.68
N ILE A 95 19.66 -21.80 -7.28
CA ILE A 95 20.40 -20.59 -7.67
C ILE A 95 21.85 -20.68 -7.17
N SER A 96 22.80 -20.44 -8.07
CA SER A 96 24.22 -20.49 -7.74
C SER A 96 24.68 -19.25 -6.97
N GLU A 97 24.24 -18.06 -7.38
CA GLU A 97 24.62 -16.79 -6.77
C GLU A 97 23.56 -15.70 -7.02
N ILE A 98 23.25 -14.91 -6.01
CA ILE A 98 22.40 -13.72 -6.10
C ILE A 98 23.27 -12.49 -5.84
N ILE A 99 23.46 -11.70 -6.88
CA ILE A 99 24.24 -10.47 -6.85
C ILE A 99 23.30 -9.31 -6.55
N ILE A 100 23.60 -8.53 -5.51
CA ILE A 100 22.81 -7.36 -5.13
C ILE A 100 23.62 -6.06 -5.22
N LEU A 101 23.05 -5.04 -5.86
CA LEU A 101 23.64 -3.70 -5.91
C LEU A 101 23.28 -2.92 -4.65
N VAL A 102 24.31 -2.47 -3.92
CA VAL A 102 24.16 -1.66 -2.71
C VAL A 102 24.82 -0.29 -2.89
N ARG A 103 24.04 0.75 -2.60
CA ARG A 103 24.50 2.15 -2.59
C ARG A 103 25.30 2.42 -1.32
N GLY A 104 26.39 3.14 -1.44
CA GLY A 104 27.17 3.65 -0.30
C GLY A 104 28.38 4.43 -0.79
N HIS A 105 28.75 5.46 -0.04
CA HIS A 105 29.87 6.35 -0.38
C HIS A 105 31.22 5.72 -0.04
N THR A 106 31.25 4.92 1.04
CA THR A 106 32.46 4.21 1.51
C THR A 106 32.25 2.70 1.49
N GLU A 107 33.34 1.94 1.47
CA GLU A 107 33.29 0.48 1.53
C GLU A 107 32.67 -0.04 2.83
N ALA A 108 33.05 0.56 3.96
CA ALA A 108 32.49 0.24 5.27
C ALA A 108 30.97 0.41 5.32
N GLU A 109 30.44 1.50 4.75
CA GLU A 109 28.99 1.73 4.67
C GLU A 109 28.27 0.63 3.87
N ARG A 110 28.89 0.18 2.77
CA ARG A 110 28.34 -0.87 1.89
C ARG A 110 28.33 -2.23 2.58
N LEU A 111 29.47 -2.62 3.19
CA LEU A 111 29.58 -3.86 3.95
C LEU A 111 28.60 -3.90 5.11
N GLU A 112 28.43 -2.79 5.83
CA GLU A 112 27.48 -2.71 6.93
C GLU A 112 26.03 -2.81 6.45
N LYS A 113 25.68 -2.19 5.32
CA LYS A 113 24.33 -2.35 4.71
C LYS A 113 24.06 -3.79 4.30
N CYS A 114 25.07 -4.48 3.76
CA CYS A 114 24.97 -5.89 3.40
C CYS A 114 24.79 -6.78 4.63
N ARG A 115 25.59 -6.57 5.67
CA ARG A 115 25.49 -7.28 6.94
C ARG A 115 24.14 -7.06 7.61
N LYS A 116 23.63 -5.82 7.60
CA LYS A 116 22.30 -5.47 8.12
C LYS A 116 21.16 -6.04 7.30
N LEU A 117 21.35 -6.24 5.99
CA LEU A 117 20.29 -6.75 5.11
C LEU A 117 19.76 -8.10 5.61
N VAL A 118 20.65 -9.05 5.86
CA VAL A 118 20.28 -10.41 6.30
C VAL A 118 19.74 -10.46 7.74
N GLN A 119 19.86 -9.37 8.51
CA GLN A 119 19.36 -9.23 9.87
C GLN A 119 17.92 -8.70 9.94
N TYR A 120 17.35 -8.23 8.83
CA TYR A 120 15.96 -7.81 8.83
C TYR A 120 15.01 -8.98 9.13
N LYS A 121 13.87 -8.64 9.74
CA LYS A 121 12.86 -9.63 10.14
C LYS A 121 12.31 -10.48 8.99
N VAL A 122 12.32 -9.93 7.78
CA VAL A 122 11.91 -10.66 6.55
C VAL A 122 12.71 -11.95 6.36
N PHE A 123 13.94 -11.99 6.85
CA PHE A 123 14.85 -13.13 6.71
C PHE A 123 14.87 -14.07 7.93
N ASP A 124 14.00 -13.85 8.94
CA ASP A 124 13.93 -14.69 10.17
C ASP A 124 13.80 -16.17 9.80
N ARG A 125 12.84 -16.48 8.92
CA ARG A 125 12.58 -17.85 8.45
C ARG A 125 13.79 -18.50 7.76
N ILE A 126 14.53 -17.75 6.93
CA ILE A 126 15.72 -18.28 6.26
C ILE A 126 16.83 -18.56 7.26
N ARG A 127 17.01 -17.71 8.27
CA ARG A 127 18.01 -17.93 9.33
C ARG A 127 17.70 -19.16 10.18
N GLU A 128 16.42 -19.50 10.33
CA GLU A 128 15.95 -20.67 11.08
C GLU A 128 15.98 -21.95 10.24
N GLU A 129 15.50 -21.91 8.99
CA GLU A 129 15.30 -23.09 8.14
C GLU A 129 16.50 -23.41 7.22
N CYS A 130 17.21 -22.40 6.70
CA CYS A 130 18.27 -22.59 5.69
C CYS A 130 19.35 -21.47 5.71
N PRO A 131 20.11 -21.32 6.81
CA PRO A 131 21.07 -20.22 6.97
C PRO A 131 22.16 -20.20 5.89
N ASP A 132 22.55 -21.35 5.34
CA ASP A 132 23.55 -21.44 4.27
C ASP A 132 23.12 -20.77 2.96
N ALA A 133 21.82 -20.48 2.79
CA ALA A 133 21.32 -19.76 1.63
C ALA A 133 21.97 -18.36 1.51
N PHE A 134 22.36 -17.73 2.63
CA PHE A 134 23.03 -16.42 2.60
C PHE A 134 24.42 -16.46 1.96
N ASN A 135 25.09 -17.62 1.91
CA ASN A 135 26.40 -17.77 1.26
C ASN A 135 26.32 -17.52 -0.25
N LYS A 136 25.11 -17.59 -0.84
CA LYS A 136 24.84 -17.28 -2.24
C LYS A 136 24.73 -15.79 -2.51
N VAL A 137 24.62 -14.93 -1.49
CA VAL A 137 24.37 -13.50 -1.66
C VAL A 137 25.69 -12.75 -1.77
N ARG A 138 25.99 -12.25 -2.98
CA ARG A 138 27.16 -11.40 -3.24
C ARG A 138 26.74 -9.94 -3.32
N CYS A 139 27.25 -9.13 -2.41
CA CYS A 139 27.08 -7.69 -2.45
C CYS A 139 28.12 -7.03 -3.36
N ILE A 140 27.67 -6.15 -4.25
CA ILE A 140 28.54 -5.27 -5.03
C ILE A 140 28.11 -3.82 -4.89
N HIS A 141 29.08 -2.92 -4.98
CA HIS A 141 28.79 -1.50 -5.06
C HIS A 141 28.06 -1.19 -6.36
N GLY A 142 26.98 -0.41 -6.26
CA GLY A 142 26.36 0.16 -7.44
C GLY A 142 25.54 1.41 -7.15
N GLU A 143 25.62 2.34 -8.10
CA GLU A 143 24.72 3.47 -8.25
C GLU A 143 24.22 3.49 -9.70
N ILE A 144 22.92 3.25 -9.87
CA ILE A 144 22.31 2.86 -11.16
C ILE A 144 22.45 3.98 -12.19
N ALA A 145 22.44 5.24 -11.75
CA ALA A 145 22.59 6.38 -12.64
C ALA A 145 24.04 6.71 -13.04
N TRP A 146 25.04 6.09 -12.41
CA TRP A 146 26.45 6.35 -12.68
C TRP A 146 26.94 5.62 -13.95
N LYS A 147 28.13 6.02 -14.44
CA LYS A 147 28.79 5.29 -15.53
C LYS A 147 29.04 3.85 -15.07
N ASN A 148 28.69 2.87 -15.90
CA ASN A 148 28.76 1.44 -15.58
C ASN A 148 28.09 1.07 -14.24
N MET A 149 27.03 1.82 -13.87
CA MET A 149 26.34 1.71 -12.59
C MET A 149 27.25 1.81 -11.36
N GLY A 150 28.42 2.47 -11.45
CA GLY A 150 29.38 2.56 -10.35
C GLY A 150 30.10 1.24 -10.04
N ILE A 151 29.97 0.23 -10.89
CA ILE A 151 30.62 -1.08 -10.72
C ILE A 151 32.06 -0.97 -11.23
N ALA A 152 33.01 -1.50 -10.45
CA ALA A 152 34.42 -1.57 -10.83
C ALA A 152 34.60 -2.41 -12.11
N PRO A 153 35.53 -2.05 -13.02
CA PRO A 153 35.70 -2.75 -14.31
C PRO A 153 35.85 -4.28 -14.20
N ALA A 154 36.67 -4.76 -13.26
CA ALA A 154 36.87 -6.20 -13.04
C ALA A 154 35.59 -6.93 -12.61
N HIS A 155 34.73 -6.29 -11.81
CA HIS A 155 33.44 -6.86 -11.42
C HIS A 155 32.41 -6.76 -12.56
N LEU A 156 32.54 -5.74 -13.42
CA LEU A 156 31.60 -5.47 -14.51
C LEU A 156 31.67 -6.55 -15.59
N GLU A 157 32.89 -6.95 -16.00
CA GLU A 157 33.11 -8.02 -16.99
C GLU A 157 32.56 -9.35 -16.49
N LYS A 158 32.97 -9.76 -15.28
CA LYS A 158 32.46 -10.96 -14.62
C LYS A 158 30.94 -10.96 -14.49
N LEU A 159 30.36 -9.82 -14.12
CA LEU A 159 28.90 -9.69 -14.01
C LEU A 159 28.20 -9.82 -15.36
N CYS A 160 28.79 -9.28 -16.44
CA CYS A 160 28.23 -9.42 -17.78
C CYS A 160 28.25 -10.88 -18.25
N GLU A 161 29.33 -11.60 -18.00
CA GLU A 161 29.50 -12.99 -18.45
C GLU A 161 28.60 -13.98 -17.71
N GLU A 162 28.43 -13.80 -16.39
CA GLU A 162 27.82 -14.83 -15.56
C GLU A 162 26.31 -14.65 -15.30
N VAL A 163 25.75 -13.44 -15.43
CA VAL A 163 24.35 -13.15 -15.06
C VAL A 163 23.37 -13.64 -16.11
N SER A 164 22.37 -14.42 -15.67
CA SER A 164 21.29 -14.92 -16.53
C SER A 164 19.94 -14.25 -16.27
N PHE A 165 19.72 -13.71 -15.07
CA PHE A 165 18.45 -13.07 -14.70
C PHE A 165 18.70 -11.70 -14.07
N VAL A 166 17.93 -10.70 -14.47
CA VAL A 166 18.01 -9.34 -13.90
C VAL A 166 16.64 -8.92 -13.38
N PHE A 167 16.55 -8.57 -12.10
CA PHE A 167 15.38 -7.94 -11.48
C PHE A 167 15.66 -6.48 -11.17
N HIS A 168 15.00 -5.57 -11.90
CA HIS A 168 15.13 -4.14 -11.70
C HIS A 168 14.02 -3.58 -10.80
N CYS A 169 14.24 -3.60 -9.49
CA CYS A 169 13.30 -3.07 -8.50
C CYS A 169 13.65 -1.66 -7.99
N ALA A 170 14.83 -1.15 -8.30
CA ALA A 170 15.27 0.15 -7.80
C ALA A 170 14.53 1.31 -8.47
N ALA A 171 14.00 2.21 -7.65
CA ALA A 171 13.40 3.46 -8.08
C ALA A 171 13.41 4.47 -6.92
N ASN A 172 13.39 5.77 -7.26
CA ASN A 172 13.02 6.83 -6.35
C ASN A 172 11.49 6.98 -6.36
N VAL A 173 10.87 6.66 -5.22
CA VAL A 173 9.41 6.64 -5.03
C VAL A 173 8.90 7.81 -4.18
N ARG A 174 9.76 8.79 -3.89
CA ARG A 174 9.39 9.99 -3.12
C ARG A 174 8.72 11.01 -4.03
N PHE A 175 7.49 11.41 -3.72
CA PHE A 175 6.72 12.36 -4.53
C PHE A 175 7.15 13.82 -4.36
N ASP A 176 7.82 14.13 -3.25
CA ASP A 176 8.34 15.45 -2.88
C ASP A 176 9.85 15.62 -3.16
N CYS A 177 10.41 14.80 -4.05
CA CYS A 177 11.83 14.81 -4.36
C CYS A 177 12.19 15.81 -5.48
N ASP A 178 13.43 16.30 -5.44
CA ASP A 178 14.04 17.05 -6.54
C ASP A 178 13.81 16.34 -7.89
N PRO A 179 13.24 17.04 -8.90
CA PRO A 179 12.96 16.46 -10.21
C PRO A 179 14.17 15.80 -10.89
N ARG A 180 15.36 16.38 -10.71
CA ARG A 180 16.62 15.85 -11.24
C ARG A 180 16.91 14.49 -10.66
N LEU A 181 16.74 14.30 -9.35
CA LEU A 181 16.98 13.03 -8.69
C LEU A 181 15.98 11.98 -9.17
N THR A 182 14.70 12.33 -9.29
CA THR A 182 13.65 11.43 -9.79
C THR A 182 13.95 10.95 -11.21
N LEU A 183 14.22 11.86 -12.15
CA LEU A 183 14.53 11.51 -13.53
C LEU A 183 15.90 10.82 -13.67
N ARG A 184 16.89 11.20 -12.85
CA ARG A 184 18.20 10.53 -12.81
C ARG A 184 18.05 9.07 -12.40
N ASP A 185 17.33 8.79 -11.31
CA ASP A 185 17.26 7.43 -10.76
C ASP A 185 16.32 6.55 -11.59
N ASN A 186 15.14 7.08 -11.96
CA ASN A 186 14.09 6.28 -12.60
C ASN A 186 14.21 6.20 -14.12
N LEU A 187 14.83 7.19 -14.79
CA LEU A 187 14.96 7.21 -16.25
C LEU A 187 16.39 6.97 -16.70
N LYS A 188 17.34 7.80 -16.24
CA LYS A 188 18.76 7.63 -16.61
C LYS A 188 19.32 6.31 -16.09
N GLY A 189 18.92 5.91 -14.88
CA GLY A 189 19.26 4.61 -14.31
C GLY A 189 18.81 3.44 -15.19
N VAL A 190 17.54 3.44 -15.63
CA VAL A 190 17.01 2.42 -16.55
C VAL A 190 17.80 2.39 -17.85
N ASN A 191 18.06 3.55 -18.46
CA ASN A 191 18.88 3.62 -19.69
C ASN A 191 20.28 3.00 -19.49
N LYS A 192 20.92 3.22 -18.34
CA LYS A 192 22.23 2.61 -18.03
C LYS A 192 22.13 1.11 -17.80
N LEU A 193 21.08 0.66 -17.12
CA LEU A 193 20.82 -0.77 -16.92
C LEU A 193 20.61 -1.49 -18.26
N LEU A 194 19.78 -0.95 -19.15
CA LEU A 194 19.53 -1.56 -20.47
C LEU A 194 20.82 -1.70 -21.27
N LYS A 195 21.69 -0.69 -21.23
CA LYS A 195 23.03 -0.75 -21.85
C LYS A 195 23.94 -1.82 -21.24
N LEU A 196 23.79 -2.09 -19.94
CA LEU A 196 24.51 -3.19 -19.31
C LEU A 196 23.94 -4.55 -19.75
N CYS A 197 22.62 -4.72 -19.72
CA CYS A 197 21.97 -5.97 -20.11
C CYS A 197 22.30 -6.37 -21.54
N LYS A 198 22.46 -5.40 -22.47
CA LYS A 198 22.91 -5.67 -23.84
C LYS A 198 24.30 -6.30 -23.96
N ARG A 199 25.11 -6.21 -22.90
CA ARG A 199 26.45 -6.82 -22.82
C ARG A 199 26.44 -8.20 -22.16
N MET A 200 25.28 -8.71 -21.76
CA MET A 200 25.14 -10.01 -21.09
C MET A 200 24.76 -11.10 -22.11
N PRO A 201 25.69 -11.97 -22.55
CA PRO A 201 25.39 -12.98 -23.56
C PRO A 201 24.45 -14.08 -23.05
N ASN A 202 24.46 -14.37 -21.75
CA ASN A 202 23.71 -15.48 -21.14
C ASN A 202 22.36 -15.05 -20.55
N LEU A 203 21.85 -13.89 -20.96
CA LEU A 203 20.65 -13.30 -20.39
C LEU A 203 19.39 -14.05 -20.85
N GLU A 204 18.67 -14.62 -19.89
CA GLU A 204 17.42 -15.36 -20.11
C GLU A 204 16.18 -14.49 -19.85
N ALA A 205 16.23 -13.60 -18.85
CA ALA A 205 15.13 -12.67 -18.58
C ALA A 205 15.59 -11.39 -17.86
N VAL A 206 14.93 -10.27 -18.20
CA VAL A 206 14.98 -9.00 -17.47
C VAL A 206 13.57 -8.65 -17.01
N VAL A 207 13.37 -8.48 -15.71
CA VAL A 207 12.10 -8.03 -15.14
C VAL A 207 12.24 -6.59 -14.66
N HIS A 208 11.51 -5.68 -15.28
CA HIS A 208 11.43 -4.29 -14.85
C HIS A 208 10.21 -4.04 -13.97
N VAL A 209 10.42 -3.57 -12.74
CA VAL A 209 9.31 -3.13 -11.87
C VAL A 209 8.94 -1.70 -12.22
N SER A 210 7.76 -1.52 -12.81
CA SER A 210 7.15 -0.23 -13.06
C SER A 210 6.04 0.04 -12.03
N THR A 211 4.92 0.65 -12.44
CA THR A 211 3.74 0.88 -11.59
C THR A 211 2.49 0.82 -12.45
N ALA A 212 1.39 0.31 -11.90
CA ALA A 212 0.08 0.33 -12.57
C ALA A 212 -0.33 1.78 -12.93
N PHE A 213 0.20 2.76 -12.20
CA PHE A 213 -0.13 4.18 -12.38
C PHE A 213 0.78 4.94 -13.36
N SER A 214 1.65 4.28 -14.14
CA SER A 214 2.56 4.99 -15.08
C SER A 214 1.79 5.85 -16.07
N PHE A 215 0.68 5.30 -16.57
CA PHE A 215 -0.22 5.91 -17.53
C PHE A 215 -1.57 6.27 -16.88
N CYS A 216 -1.56 6.75 -15.63
CA CYS A 216 -2.76 7.13 -14.88
C CYS A 216 -3.50 8.37 -15.43
N ASN A 217 -2.97 8.97 -16.50
CA ASN A 217 -3.63 9.97 -17.33
C ASN A 217 -4.59 9.35 -18.37
N GLN A 218 -4.57 8.02 -18.53
CA GLN A 218 -5.50 7.28 -19.39
C GLN A 218 -6.76 6.87 -18.60
N PRO A 219 -7.93 6.82 -19.25
CA PRO A 219 -9.18 6.41 -18.59
C PRO A 219 -9.19 4.92 -18.20
N VAL A 220 -8.56 4.08 -19.04
CA VAL A 220 -8.37 2.65 -18.79
C VAL A 220 -6.91 2.32 -19.08
N ILE A 221 -6.25 1.71 -18.09
CA ILE A 221 -4.84 1.38 -18.12
C ILE A 221 -4.68 -0.09 -18.52
N GLY A 222 -4.38 -0.27 -19.79
CA GLY A 222 -4.13 -1.56 -20.42
C GLY A 222 -2.70 -2.06 -20.21
N GLU A 223 -2.48 -3.33 -20.55
CA GLU A 223 -1.15 -3.97 -20.60
C GLU A 223 -0.41 -3.62 -21.91
N GLU A 224 -0.32 -2.32 -22.20
CA GLU A 224 0.42 -1.76 -23.34
C GLU A 224 1.13 -0.46 -22.97
N ILE A 225 2.05 -0.02 -23.82
CA ILE A 225 2.79 1.24 -23.68
C ILE A 225 2.08 2.30 -24.52
N TYR A 226 1.79 3.44 -23.90
CA TYR A 226 1.11 4.55 -24.54
C TYR A 226 2.12 5.57 -25.06
N THR A 227 1.70 6.33 -26.06
CA THR A 227 2.49 7.45 -26.58
C THR A 227 2.50 8.61 -25.59
N GLU A 228 3.68 9.20 -25.40
CA GLU A 228 3.86 10.40 -24.57
C GLU A 228 4.18 11.60 -25.45
N ARG A 229 3.90 12.80 -24.92
CA ARG A 229 4.18 14.07 -25.61
C ARG A 229 5.67 14.30 -25.87
N THR A 230 6.53 13.72 -25.03
CA THR A 230 7.99 13.84 -25.15
C THR A 230 8.61 12.48 -24.95
N GLY A 231 9.50 12.11 -25.86
CA GLY A 231 10.28 10.87 -25.75
C GLY A 231 11.30 10.92 -24.61
N PRO A 232 11.82 9.77 -24.18
CA PRO A 232 12.76 9.70 -23.07
C PRO A 232 14.14 10.29 -23.35
N LEU A 233 14.64 10.19 -24.60
CA LEU A 233 15.97 10.70 -24.96
C LEU A 233 16.07 12.23 -24.84
N PRO A 234 15.12 13.04 -25.35
CA PRO A 234 15.09 14.48 -25.09
C PRO A 234 15.10 14.84 -23.61
N VAL A 235 14.34 14.10 -22.77
CA VAL A 235 14.32 14.34 -21.31
C VAL A 235 15.70 14.08 -20.70
N LEU A 236 16.37 13.00 -21.11
CA LEU A 236 17.73 12.69 -20.65
C LEU A 236 18.76 13.74 -21.09
N ASP A 237 18.57 14.35 -22.25
CA ASP A 237 19.45 15.40 -22.75
C ASP A 237 19.23 16.72 -21.99
N ALA A 238 17.97 17.09 -21.77
CA ALA A 238 17.58 18.23 -20.94
C ALA A 238 18.20 18.21 -19.53
N LEU A 239 18.31 17.03 -18.93
CA LEU A 239 18.98 16.85 -17.63
C LEU A 239 20.46 17.27 -17.62
N LYS A 240 21.14 17.38 -18.76
CA LYS A 240 22.56 17.73 -18.78
C LYS A 240 22.80 19.24 -18.61
N TRP A 241 21.90 20.06 -19.13
CA TRP A 241 22.13 21.50 -19.28
C TRP A 241 21.09 22.39 -18.58
N MET A 242 19.86 21.91 -18.31
CA MET A 242 18.85 22.73 -17.63
C MET A 242 19.29 23.13 -16.22
N THR A 243 19.01 24.37 -15.81
CA THR A 243 19.16 24.81 -14.42
C THR A 243 18.10 24.16 -13.52
N PRO A 244 18.25 24.20 -12.17
CA PRO A 244 17.23 23.68 -11.26
C PRO A 244 15.83 24.26 -11.48
N ASP A 245 15.72 25.58 -11.69
CA ASP A 245 14.43 26.25 -11.89
C ASP A 245 13.78 25.87 -13.24
N GLN A 246 14.56 25.86 -14.32
CA GLN A 246 14.08 25.39 -15.63
C GLN A 246 13.58 23.95 -15.57
N LEU A 247 14.31 23.08 -14.87
CA LEU A 247 13.93 21.69 -14.71
C LEU A 247 12.65 21.53 -13.89
N LYS A 248 12.39 22.41 -12.93
CA LYS A 248 11.14 22.41 -12.16
C LYS A 248 9.93 22.71 -13.04
N HIS A 249 10.05 23.69 -13.94
CA HIS A 249 9.02 23.98 -14.93
C HIS A 249 8.83 22.83 -15.94
N PHE A 250 9.92 22.27 -16.44
CA PHE A 250 9.86 21.12 -17.34
C PHE A 250 9.26 19.88 -16.67
N ALA A 251 9.56 19.65 -15.40
CA ALA A 251 8.97 18.56 -14.62
C ALA A 251 7.46 18.74 -14.43
N ALA A 252 6.97 19.97 -14.26
CA ALA A 252 5.54 20.27 -14.22
C ALA A 252 4.86 19.89 -15.55
N TYR A 253 5.49 20.23 -16.69
CA TYR A 253 5.04 19.81 -18.02
C TYR A 253 4.98 18.29 -18.17
N LEU A 254 6.02 17.57 -17.74
CA LEU A 254 6.04 16.09 -17.78
C LEU A 254 4.99 15.44 -16.86
N THR A 255 4.62 16.12 -15.77
CA THR A 255 3.68 15.62 -14.77
C THR A 255 2.22 15.86 -15.15
N GLU A 256 1.94 16.58 -16.24
CA GLU A 256 0.57 16.92 -16.62
C GLU A 256 -0.33 15.67 -16.74
N GLY A 257 -1.51 15.73 -16.10
CA GLY A 257 -2.44 14.61 -16.03
C GLY A 257 -2.05 13.49 -15.05
N ARG A 258 -1.00 13.67 -14.24
CA ARG A 258 -0.50 12.67 -13.29
C ARG A 258 -0.33 13.27 -11.89
N PRO A 259 -0.43 12.46 -10.81
CA PRO A 259 -0.28 12.95 -9.44
C PRO A 259 1.15 13.37 -9.08
N SER A 260 2.17 12.84 -9.76
CA SER A 260 3.57 13.22 -9.50
C SER A 260 4.51 12.83 -10.65
N LEU A 261 5.68 13.47 -10.68
CA LEU A 261 6.75 13.19 -11.65
C LEU A 261 7.23 11.73 -11.61
N TYR A 262 7.06 11.04 -10.48
CA TYR A 262 7.33 9.61 -10.37
C TYR A 262 6.63 8.82 -11.47
N HIS A 263 5.34 9.08 -11.71
CA HIS A 263 4.53 8.39 -12.71
C HIS A 263 5.04 8.65 -14.12
N ALA A 264 5.32 9.92 -14.44
CA ALA A 264 5.88 10.30 -15.73
C ALA A 264 7.26 9.64 -15.95
N SER A 265 8.11 9.59 -14.93
CA SER A 265 9.42 8.94 -15.02
C SER A 265 9.32 7.44 -15.28
N LYS A 266 8.31 6.76 -14.73
CA LYS A 266 8.02 5.35 -14.99
C LYS A 266 7.49 5.13 -16.40
N ALA A 267 6.54 5.96 -16.86
CA ALA A 267 6.06 5.91 -18.25
C ALA A 267 7.21 6.08 -19.27
N LEU A 268 8.07 7.08 -19.07
CA LEU A 268 9.24 7.33 -19.93
C LEU A 268 10.24 6.16 -19.90
N ALA A 269 10.43 5.52 -18.75
CA ALA A 269 11.28 4.33 -18.62
C ALA A 269 10.72 3.14 -19.40
N GLU A 270 9.40 2.95 -19.40
CA GLU A 270 8.75 1.92 -20.20
C GLU A 270 8.91 2.17 -21.71
N ILE A 271 8.84 3.44 -22.14
CA ILE A 271 9.12 3.80 -23.54
C ILE A 271 10.56 3.45 -23.91
N LEU A 272 11.55 3.76 -23.07
CA LEU A 272 12.94 3.32 -23.31
C LEU A 272 13.07 1.81 -23.44
N ILE A 273 12.34 1.05 -22.63
CA ILE A 273 12.33 -0.42 -22.70
C ILE A 273 11.74 -0.89 -24.05
N SER A 274 10.70 -0.21 -24.53
CA SER A 274 10.09 -0.53 -25.83
C SER A 274 11.02 -0.36 -27.02
N GLU A 275 11.96 0.60 -26.93
CA GLU A 275 12.96 0.87 -27.97
C GLU A 275 14.04 -0.23 -28.08
N VAL A 276 14.19 -1.08 -27.06
CA VAL A 276 15.20 -2.16 -27.01
C VAL A 276 14.59 -3.55 -26.87
N LYS A 277 13.28 -3.68 -27.14
CA LYS A 277 12.52 -4.91 -26.93
C LYS A 277 13.06 -6.10 -27.73
N ASP A 278 13.56 -5.85 -28.94
CA ASP A 278 14.03 -6.90 -29.85
C ASP A 278 15.46 -7.36 -29.47
N ASP A 279 16.18 -6.56 -28.66
CA ASP A 279 17.54 -6.85 -28.21
C ASP A 279 17.57 -7.66 -26.90
N LEU A 280 16.52 -7.60 -26.08
CA LEU A 280 16.53 -8.07 -24.69
C LEU A 280 15.28 -8.88 -24.34
N PRO A 281 15.41 -10.00 -23.59
CA PRO A 281 14.25 -10.74 -23.09
C PRO A 281 13.62 -10.03 -21.89
N ILE A 282 12.91 -8.93 -22.14
CA ILE A 282 12.41 -8.02 -21.10
C ILE A 282 10.89 -8.10 -20.89
N ILE A 283 10.46 -8.11 -19.63
CA ILE A 283 9.05 -8.00 -19.20
C ILE A 283 8.91 -6.87 -18.19
N ILE A 284 7.81 -6.13 -18.31
CA ILE A 284 7.45 -5.07 -17.37
C ILE A 284 6.37 -5.62 -16.43
N VAL A 285 6.58 -5.49 -15.12
CA VAL A 285 5.55 -5.76 -14.11
C VAL A 285 5.14 -4.45 -13.46
N ARG A 286 3.85 -4.15 -13.51
CA ARG A 286 3.22 -2.92 -13.02
C ARG A 286 2.39 -3.24 -11.76
N PRO A 287 2.98 -3.25 -10.56
CA PRO A 287 2.22 -3.37 -9.33
C PRO A 287 1.37 -2.12 -9.08
N SER A 288 0.19 -2.29 -8.46
CA SER A 288 -0.56 -1.18 -7.86
C SER A 288 0.06 -0.78 -6.50
N ILE A 289 -0.72 -0.21 -5.58
CA ILE A 289 -0.22 0.26 -4.28
C ILE A 289 0.22 -0.94 -3.45
N VAL A 290 1.53 -1.13 -3.31
CA VAL A 290 2.10 -2.25 -2.56
C VAL A 290 1.83 -2.09 -1.06
N THR A 291 1.28 -3.12 -0.45
CA THR A 291 0.85 -3.19 0.95
C THR A 291 1.52 -4.35 1.68
N ALA A 292 1.19 -4.55 2.97
CA ALA A 292 1.79 -5.61 3.78
C ALA A 292 1.66 -7.01 3.13
N SER A 293 2.53 -7.93 3.51
CA SER A 293 2.43 -9.30 3.00
C SER A 293 1.10 -9.95 3.37
N MET A 294 0.56 -10.71 2.43
CA MET A 294 -0.61 -11.55 2.67
C MET A 294 -0.22 -12.78 3.50
N SER A 295 0.84 -13.46 3.10
CA SER A 295 1.25 -14.76 3.62
C SER A 295 2.74 -14.82 3.94
N GLU A 296 3.61 -14.37 3.03
CA GLU A 296 5.06 -14.59 3.13
C GLU A 296 5.84 -13.26 3.22
N PRO A 297 6.96 -13.16 3.96
CA PRO A 297 7.59 -14.19 4.82
C PRO A 297 6.72 -14.62 6.01
N PHE A 298 5.83 -13.74 6.45
CA PHE A 298 4.75 -14.01 7.40
C PHE A 298 3.66 -12.96 7.23
N PRO A 299 2.40 -13.23 7.63
CA PRO A 299 1.28 -12.31 7.39
C PRO A 299 1.46 -10.93 8.06
N GLY A 300 1.17 -9.86 7.32
CA GLY A 300 1.24 -8.49 7.81
C GLY A 300 2.65 -7.90 7.89
N TRP A 301 3.67 -8.55 7.37
CA TRP A 301 5.02 -7.98 7.33
C TRP A 301 5.05 -6.69 6.50
N ILE A 302 5.68 -5.66 7.06
CA ILE A 302 5.91 -4.37 6.40
C ILE A 302 7.13 -3.67 6.97
N ASP A 303 7.86 -2.92 6.14
CA ASP A 303 9.08 -2.21 6.54
C ASP A 303 9.17 -0.75 6.07
N ASN A 304 8.07 -0.19 5.56
CA ASN A 304 8.06 1.16 5.01
C ASN A 304 6.96 2.06 5.61
N TYR A 305 7.17 3.37 5.48
CA TYR A 305 6.29 4.46 5.93
C TYR A 305 5.36 4.99 4.84
N ASN A 306 5.32 4.32 3.68
CA ASN A 306 4.69 4.87 2.50
C ASN A 306 3.22 4.44 2.41
N GLY A 307 2.37 5.35 1.96
CA GLY A 307 0.98 5.04 1.57
C GLY A 307 0.12 4.48 2.71
N PRO A 308 -0.60 3.35 2.51
CA PRO A 308 -1.60 2.84 3.46
C PRO A 308 -1.07 2.53 4.87
N SER A 309 0.17 2.08 5.02
CA SER A 309 0.79 1.78 6.32
C SER A 309 0.82 2.99 7.23
N GLY A 310 1.18 4.15 6.66
CA GLY A 310 1.19 5.43 7.35
C GLY A 310 -0.21 5.86 7.77
N PHE A 311 -1.22 5.67 6.90
CA PHE A 311 -2.61 5.97 7.24
C PHE A 311 -3.15 5.10 8.38
N ILE A 312 -2.89 3.79 8.33
CA ILE A 312 -3.27 2.87 9.40
C ILE A 312 -2.57 3.28 10.70
N ALA A 313 -1.27 3.60 10.66
CA ALA A 313 -0.53 4.01 11.84
C ALA A 313 -1.06 5.32 12.44
N LEU A 314 -1.27 6.36 11.63
CA LEU A 314 -1.79 7.64 12.10
C LEU A 314 -3.22 7.51 12.64
N SER A 315 -4.06 6.70 11.99
CA SER A 315 -5.42 6.41 12.45
C SER A 315 -5.42 5.58 13.74
N SER A 316 -4.50 4.62 13.88
CA SER A 316 -4.36 3.79 15.08
C SER A 316 -3.94 4.60 16.31
N LYS A 317 -3.22 5.70 16.12
CA LYS A 317 -2.86 6.64 17.19
C LYS A 317 -3.91 7.72 17.45
N GLY A 318 -4.96 7.77 16.62
CA GLY A 318 -5.96 8.85 16.65
C GLY A 318 -5.39 10.20 16.23
N ILE A 319 -4.36 10.23 15.38
CA ILE A 319 -3.78 11.48 14.85
C ILE A 319 -4.50 11.92 13.58
N LEU A 320 -4.76 10.99 12.66
CA LEU A 320 -5.52 11.25 11.44
C LEU A 320 -7.02 11.02 11.69
N LYS A 321 -7.80 12.09 11.67
CA LYS A 321 -9.24 12.13 12.01
C LYS A 321 -10.17 12.33 10.83
N THR A 322 -9.67 12.86 9.71
CA THR A 322 -10.47 13.05 8.51
C THR A 322 -9.67 12.72 7.26
N LEU A 323 -10.33 12.10 6.29
CA LEU A 323 -9.79 11.82 4.96
C LEU A 323 -10.88 12.01 3.91
N LEU A 324 -10.55 12.70 2.81
CA LEU A 324 -11.44 12.81 1.66
C LEU A 324 -11.34 11.54 0.84
N VAL A 325 -12.46 10.85 0.67
CA VAL A 325 -12.58 9.58 -0.07
C VAL A 325 -13.89 9.58 -0.85
N LYS A 326 -13.87 9.17 -2.12
CA LYS A 326 -15.10 8.96 -2.89
C LYS A 326 -15.60 7.52 -2.70
N ASP A 327 -16.89 7.36 -2.40
CA ASP A 327 -17.47 6.10 -1.90
C ASP A 327 -17.34 4.90 -2.87
N LYS A 328 -17.29 5.19 -4.17
CA LYS A 328 -17.21 4.19 -5.25
C LYS A 328 -15.80 3.97 -5.79
N VAL A 329 -14.77 4.52 -5.13
CA VAL A 329 -13.38 4.37 -5.57
C VAL A 329 -12.75 3.15 -4.91
N ASN A 330 -12.15 2.31 -5.75
CA ASN A 330 -11.42 1.13 -5.32
C ASN A 330 -10.10 1.49 -4.64
N ALA A 331 -9.77 0.75 -3.59
CA ALA A 331 -8.45 0.74 -3.01
C ALA A 331 -7.58 -0.21 -3.85
N ASP A 332 -6.86 0.35 -4.82
CA ASP A 332 -5.98 -0.36 -5.76
C ASP A 332 -4.71 -0.87 -5.04
N TRP A 333 -4.88 -1.76 -4.07
CA TRP A 333 -3.80 -2.31 -3.25
C TRP A 333 -3.27 -3.61 -3.83
N VAL A 334 -2.07 -4.03 -3.45
CA VAL A 334 -1.55 -5.36 -3.77
C VAL A 334 -0.57 -5.81 -2.67
N PRO A 335 -0.64 -7.06 -2.16
CA PRO A 335 0.32 -7.55 -1.18
C PRO A 335 1.74 -7.68 -1.74
N VAL A 336 2.77 -7.33 -0.95
CA VAL A 336 4.18 -7.33 -1.41
C VAL A 336 4.71 -8.70 -1.84
N ASP A 337 4.23 -9.78 -1.21
CA ASP A 337 4.59 -11.16 -1.55
C ASP A 337 3.98 -11.61 -2.87
N VAL A 338 2.75 -11.17 -3.17
CA VAL A 338 2.16 -11.39 -4.49
C VAL A 338 2.91 -10.64 -5.58
N VAL A 339 3.38 -9.41 -5.29
CA VAL A 339 4.28 -8.69 -6.22
C VAL A 339 5.57 -9.49 -6.43
N ALA A 340 6.26 -9.91 -5.37
CA ALA A 340 7.50 -10.69 -5.47
C ALA A 340 7.32 -11.99 -6.27
N ASN A 341 6.25 -12.74 -6.00
CA ASN A 341 5.90 -13.94 -6.75
C ASN A 341 5.65 -13.62 -8.23
N THR A 342 4.90 -12.55 -8.52
CA THR A 342 4.62 -12.13 -9.91
C THR A 342 5.91 -11.78 -10.66
N LEU A 343 6.91 -11.18 -10.00
CA LEU A 343 8.22 -10.93 -10.63
C LEU A 343 8.92 -12.24 -11.01
N ILE A 344 8.96 -13.22 -10.12
CA ILE A 344 9.61 -14.52 -10.35
C ILE A 344 8.90 -15.29 -11.45
N VAL A 345 7.56 -15.34 -11.41
CA VAL A 345 6.73 -16.00 -12.43
C VAL A 345 6.88 -15.34 -13.80
N ALA A 346 6.95 -14.00 -13.84
CA ALA A 346 7.19 -13.25 -15.07
C ALA A 346 8.57 -13.56 -15.69
N ALA A 347 9.61 -13.65 -14.86
CA ALA A 347 10.95 -14.07 -15.30
C ALA A 347 10.95 -15.48 -15.90
N HIS A 348 10.33 -16.43 -15.19
CA HIS A 348 10.17 -17.81 -15.64
C HIS A 348 9.44 -17.88 -17.00
N SER A 349 8.28 -17.24 -17.12
CA SER A 349 7.50 -17.24 -18.36
C SER A 349 8.31 -16.75 -19.57
N ILE A 350 9.09 -15.66 -19.42
CA ILE A 350 9.95 -15.17 -20.50
C ILE A 350 11.05 -16.19 -20.82
N ALA A 351 11.75 -16.71 -19.81
CA ALA A 351 12.88 -17.61 -20.01
C ALA A 351 12.45 -18.90 -20.72
N VAL A 352 11.32 -19.49 -20.33
CA VAL A 352 10.83 -20.71 -20.97
C VAL A 352 10.37 -20.46 -22.40
N LYS A 353 9.60 -19.39 -22.64
CA LYS A 353 9.14 -19.05 -23.99
C LYS A 353 10.31 -18.74 -24.93
N ARG A 354 11.38 -18.13 -24.43
CA ARG A 354 12.63 -17.90 -25.18
C ARG A 354 13.29 -19.22 -25.56
N LYS A 355 13.40 -20.18 -24.62
CA LYS A 355 14.01 -21.50 -24.87
C LYS A 355 13.20 -22.36 -25.86
N ALA A 356 11.87 -22.28 -25.79
CA ALA A 356 11.00 -23.07 -26.66
C ALA A 356 10.98 -22.62 -28.13
N GLY A 357 11.68 -21.54 -28.51
CA GLY A 357 11.57 -20.94 -29.84
C GLY A 357 10.19 -20.33 -30.15
N CYS A 358 9.19 -20.55 -29.27
CA CYS A 358 7.88 -19.93 -29.26
C CYS A 358 8.01 -18.46 -28.86
N SER A 359 8.54 -17.66 -29.78
CA SER A 359 8.81 -16.24 -29.59
C SER A 359 7.58 -15.48 -29.05
N PRO A 360 7.67 -14.87 -27.85
CA PRO A 360 6.83 -13.76 -27.45
C PRO A 360 7.70 -12.50 -27.23
N ALA A 361 8.97 -12.54 -27.65
CA ALA A 361 9.97 -11.55 -27.25
C ALA A 361 11.01 -11.22 -28.33
N ILE A 362 11.16 -12.03 -29.38
CA ILE A 362 12.03 -11.66 -30.52
C ILE A 362 11.17 -11.21 -31.73
N HIS A 363 9.91 -11.66 -31.84
CA HIS A 363 8.96 -11.25 -32.89
C HIS A 363 7.57 -10.84 -32.34
N ALA A 364 7.39 -10.64 -31.03
CA ALA A 364 6.14 -10.07 -30.54
C ALA A 364 6.07 -8.58 -30.92
N PRO A 365 4.91 -8.10 -31.40
CA PRO A 365 4.78 -6.70 -31.81
C PRO A 365 5.01 -5.73 -30.65
N LYS A 366 4.82 -6.16 -29.38
CA LYS A 366 4.89 -5.31 -28.18
C LYS A 366 5.66 -5.98 -27.03
N VAL A 367 6.28 -5.17 -26.17
CA VAL A 367 6.88 -5.62 -24.90
C VAL A 367 5.80 -6.25 -24.02
N PRO A 368 6.03 -7.45 -23.43
CA PRO A 368 5.07 -8.03 -22.50
C PRO A 368 4.98 -7.19 -21.21
N ILE A 369 3.75 -6.88 -20.80
CA ILE A 369 3.44 -6.09 -19.61
C ILE A 369 2.47 -6.87 -18.74
N VAL A 370 2.69 -6.90 -17.43
CA VAL A 370 1.79 -7.54 -16.46
C VAL A 370 1.32 -6.48 -15.47
N ASN A 371 0.03 -6.17 -15.49
CA ASN A 371 -0.59 -5.36 -14.44
C ASN A 371 -0.82 -6.25 -13.22
N CYS A 372 -0.01 -6.07 -12.18
CA CYS A 372 -0.08 -6.81 -10.92
C CYS A 372 -1.06 -6.11 -9.96
N VAL A 373 -2.35 -6.39 -10.17
CA VAL A 373 -3.49 -5.74 -9.52
C VAL A 373 -4.54 -6.78 -9.10
N PHE A 374 -5.48 -6.43 -8.22
CA PHE A 374 -6.58 -7.35 -7.92
C PHE A 374 -7.45 -7.63 -9.14
N PRO A 375 -7.93 -8.87 -9.31
CA PRO A 375 -8.97 -9.16 -10.28
C PRO A 375 -10.24 -8.38 -9.90
N GLU A 376 -11.00 -7.95 -10.92
CA GLU A 376 -12.24 -7.18 -10.74
C GLU A 376 -13.21 -7.81 -9.73
N ALA A 377 -13.30 -9.15 -9.74
CA ALA A 377 -14.16 -9.92 -8.85
C ALA A 377 -13.84 -9.79 -7.35
N ASN A 378 -12.63 -9.35 -6.97
CA ASN A 378 -12.22 -9.21 -5.57
C ASN A 378 -11.59 -7.83 -5.27
N GLN A 379 -11.94 -6.80 -6.06
CA GLN A 379 -11.61 -5.42 -5.72
C GLN A 379 -12.41 -4.95 -4.51
N ILE A 380 -11.84 -4.02 -3.74
CA ILE A 380 -12.46 -3.47 -2.53
C ILE A 380 -12.46 -1.94 -2.60
N THR A 381 -13.53 -1.31 -2.12
CA THR A 381 -13.60 0.16 -2.04
C THR A 381 -12.89 0.70 -0.81
N TRP A 382 -12.46 1.95 -0.87
CA TRP A 382 -11.90 2.64 0.31
C TRP A 382 -12.86 2.69 1.49
N THR A 383 -14.15 2.94 1.25
CA THR A 383 -15.18 2.92 2.30
C THR A 383 -15.23 1.56 2.97
N ARG A 384 -15.21 0.47 2.19
CA ARG A 384 -15.22 -0.89 2.74
C ARG A 384 -13.96 -1.21 3.53
N ILE A 385 -12.79 -0.76 3.08
CA ILE A 385 -11.53 -0.87 3.84
C ILE A 385 -11.66 -0.19 5.20
N VAL A 386 -12.23 1.01 5.25
CA VAL A 386 -12.40 1.78 6.49
C VAL A 386 -13.37 1.07 7.44
N ASP A 387 -14.51 0.58 6.93
CA ASP A 387 -15.51 -0.17 7.71
C ASP A 387 -14.92 -1.42 8.38
N ILE A 388 -14.03 -2.13 7.66
CA ILE A 388 -13.32 -3.30 8.19
C ILE A 388 -12.26 -2.87 9.19
N THR A 389 -11.51 -1.80 8.89
CA THR A 389 -10.31 -1.42 9.64
C THR A 389 -10.63 -0.76 10.98
N ILE A 390 -11.63 0.13 11.05
CA ILE A 390 -11.94 0.88 12.28
C ILE A 390 -12.17 -0.06 13.47
N PRO A 391 -13.05 -1.08 13.40
CA PRO A 391 -13.25 -2.02 14.52
C PRO A 391 -11.97 -2.75 14.93
N ILE A 392 -11.11 -3.08 13.95
CA ILE A 392 -9.82 -3.74 14.19
C ILE A 392 -8.88 -2.81 14.96
N LEU A 393 -8.88 -1.49 14.68
CA LEU A 393 -8.08 -0.51 15.44
C LEU A 393 -8.50 -0.41 16.90
N PHE A 394 -9.79 -0.57 17.23
CA PHE A 394 -10.25 -0.64 18.63
C PHE A 394 -9.89 -1.97 19.29
N LYS A 395 -9.87 -3.07 18.53
CA LYS A 395 -9.46 -4.39 19.04
C LYS A 395 -7.95 -4.49 19.28
N TYR A 396 -7.15 -3.86 18.42
CA TYR A 396 -5.68 -3.88 18.46
C TYR A 396 -5.10 -2.46 18.45
N PRO A 397 -5.37 -1.65 19.48
CA PRO A 397 -4.96 -0.26 19.50
C PRO A 397 -3.45 -0.11 19.68
N SER A 398 -2.92 1.02 19.22
CA SER A 398 -1.53 1.40 19.46
C SER A 398 -1.28 1.63 20.95
N ALA A 399 -0.16 1.15 21.47
CA ALA A 399 0.30 1.43 22.83
C ALA A 399 0.56 2.93 23.06
N THR A 400 0.89 3.64 21.98
CA THR A 400 1.15 5.09 21.96
C THR A 400 -0.05 5.90 21.46
N VAL A 401 -1.27 5.38 21.61
CA VAL A 401 -2.51 6.07 21.24
C VAL A 401 -2.66 7.42 21.96
N ILE A 402 -2.92 8.49 21.21
CA ILE A 402 -3.01 9.85 21.74
C ILE A 402 -4.48 10.22 21.98
N THR A 403 -5.33 9.94 20.99
CA THR A 403 -6.78 10.13 21.08
C THR A 403 -7.50 8.90 20.54
N MET A 404 -8.84 8.86 20.61
CA MET A 404 -9.63 7.74 20.10
C MET A 404 -9.15 7.30 18.69
N PRO A 405 -8.84 6.01 18.47
CA PRO A 405 -8.39 5.54 17.16
C PRO A 405 -9.49 5.66 16.10
N GLY A 406 -9.08 5.67 14.83
CA GLY A 406 -9.96 5.83 13.68
C GLY A 406 -10.06 7.26 13.19
N GLY A 407 -11.12 7.55 12.45
CA GLY A 407 -11.37 8.83 11.80
C GLY A 407 -12.61 8.74 10.92
N VAL A 408 -13.05 9.87 10.39
CA VAL A 408 -14.18 9.96 9.48
C VAL A 408 -13.66 10.03 8.05
N VAL A 409 -14.25 9.25 7.17
CA VAL A 409 -14.10 9.46 5.73
C VAL A 409 -15.29 10.22 5.19
N THR A 410 -15.05 11.13 4.27
CA THR A 410 -16.12 11.91 3.64
C THR A 410 -15.85 12.09 2.16
N SER A 411 -16.91 12.10 1.35
CA SER A 411 -16.86 12.38 -0.08
C SER A 411 -17.00 13.87 -0.41
N SER A 412 -17.29 14.72 0.58
CA SER A 412 -17.44 16.17 0.44
C SER A 412 -16.13 16.90 0.75
N GLN A 413 -15.63 17.67 -0.22
CA GLN A 413 -14.44 18.51 -0.07
C GLN A 413 -14.63 19.54 1.06
N THR A 414 -15.81 20.17 1.11
CA THR A 414 -16.15 21.19 2.09
C THR A 414 -16.16 20.60 3.49
N LEU A 415 -16.83 19.46 3.68
CA LEU A 415 -16.88 18.78 4.98
C LEU A 415 -15.50 18.31 5.42
N ASN A 416 -14.70 17.73 4.51
CA ASN A 416 -13.33 17.35 4.82
C ASN A 416 -12.48 18.57 5.24
N THR A 417 -12.66 19.70 4.56
CA THR A 417 -11.93 20.94 4.88
C THR A 417 -12.33 21.48 6.26
N MET A 418 -13.62 21.47 6.59
CA MET A 418 -14.10 21.83 7.93
C MET A 418 -13.53 20.87 8.99
N CYS A 419 -13.62 19.56 8.78
CA CYS A 419 -13.07 18.55 9.69
C CYS A 419 -11.55 18.68 9.83
N LYS A 420 -10.84 19.04 8.76
CA LYS A 420 -9.40 19.27 8.79
C LYS A 420 -9.05 20.40 9.76
N TYR A 421 -9.74 21.54 9.68
CA TYR A 421 -9.46 22.64 10.59
C TYR A 421 -9.93 22.35 12.02
N LEU A 422 -11.10 21.74 12.19
CA LEU A 422 -11.68 21.47 13.51
C LEU A 422 -11.02 20.32 14.27
N LEU A 423 -10.64 19.25 13.58
CA LEU A 423 -10.15 18.01 14.20
C LEU A 423 -8.63 17.84 14.15
N HIS A 424 -7.93 18.61 13.30
CA HIS A 424 -6.47 18.58 13.23
C HIS A 424 -5.85 19.90 13.70
N TYR A 425 -6.08 21.00 12.97
CA TYR A 425 -5.37 22.25 13.22
C TYR A 425 -5.80 22.96 14.51
N LEU A 426 -7.09 23.06 14.80
CA LEU A 426 -7.59 23.74 16.00
C LEU A 426 -7.04 23.08 17.29
N PRO A 427 -7.13 21.74 17.48
CA PRO A 427 -6.50 21.09 18.62
C PRO A 427 -4.98 21.29 18.67
N ALA A 428 -4.32 21.29 17.50
CA ALA A 428 -2.87 21.52 17.43
C ALA A 428 -2.48 22.94 17.85
N PHE A 429 -3.19 23.97 17.39
CA PHE A 429 -2.95 25.35 17.80
C PHE A 429 -3.16 25.54 19.30
N LEU A 430 -4.22 24.95 19.87
CA LEU A 430 -4.48 25.01 21.31
C LEU A 430 -3.35 24.33 22.12
N LEU A 431 -2.90 23.16 21.67
CA LEU A 431 -1.82 22.41 22.33
C LEU A 431 -0.48 23.15 22.21
N ASP A 432 -0.11 23.61 21.02
CA ASP A 432 1.15 24.32 20.77
C ASP A 432 1.19 25.63 21.56
N SER A 433 0.08 26.38 21.60
CA SER A 433 -0.04 27.61 22.41
C SER A 433 0.18 27.32 23.90
N PHE A 434 -0.40 26.23 24.42
CA PHE A 434 -0.20 25.82 25.82
C PHE A 434 1.24 25.37 26.12
N LEU A 435 1.91 24.72 25.16
CA LEU A 435 3.29 24.25 25.33
C LEU A 435 4.31 25.39 25.24
N ILE A 436 4.06 26.40 24.41
CA ILE A 436 4.84 27.65 24.37
C ILE A 436 4.81 28.32 25.75
N LEU A 437 3.65 28.38 26.41
CA LEU A 437 3.51 28.88 27.78
C LEU A 437 4.31 28.06 28.82
N LYS A 438 4.71 26.83 28.49
CA LYS A 438 5.53 25.94 29.31
C LYS A 438 6.99 25.84 28.86
N TRP A 439 7.45 26.71 27.96
CA TRP A 439 8.81 26.70 27.40
C TRP A 439 9.18 25.35 26.76
N ARG A 440 8.21 24.66 26.16
CA ARG A 440 8.42 23.43 25.40
C ARG A 440 8.04 23.67 23.95
N ASP A 441 8.97 23.38 23.04
CA ASP A 441 8.66 23.35 21.62
C ASP A 441 8.25 21.93 21.20
N ASN A 442 6.99 21.78 20.80
CA ASN A 442 6.48 20.60 20.10
C ASN A 442 5.45 21.09 19.07
N GLY A 443 5.88 21.51 17.88
CA GLY A 443 4.95 21.98 16.84
C GLY A 443 4.05 20.87 16.28
N MET A 444 2.89 20.57 16.91
CA MET A 444 1.87 19.69 16.34
C MET A 444 1.24 20.30 15.08
N VAL A 445 1.18 21.63 14.99
CA VAL A 445 0.79 22.33 13.75
C VAL A 445 1.72 21.94 12.61
N ASN A 446 3.04 21.99 12.83
CA ASN A 446 4.03 21.56 11.84
C ASN A 446 3.89 20.08 11.47
N THR A 447 3.54 19.23 12.44
CA THR A 447 3.24 17.82 12.20
C THR A 447 2.04 17.64 11.27
N TYR A 448 0.95 18.37 11.52
CA TYR A 448 -0.23 18.32 10.64
C TYR A 448 0.03 18.93 9.27
N THR A 449 0.81 20.01 9.16
CA THR A 449 1.23 20.57 7.86
C THR A 449 1.94 19.52 7.01
N LYS A 450 2.86 18.74 7.61
CA LYS A 450 3.54 17.64 6.93
C LYS A 450 2.58 16.51 6.53
N ILE A 451 1.68 16.10 7.44
CA ILE A 451 0.67 15.08 7.15
C ILE A 451 -0.21 15.49 5.97
N HIS A 452 -0.76 16.71 5.98
CA HIS A 452 -1.63 17.21 4.90
C HIS A 452 -0.88 17.41 3.59
N SER A 453 0.40 17.79 3.63
CA SER A 453 1.24 17.81 2.43
C SER A 453 1.29 16.43 1.76
N VAL A 454 1.57 15.36 2.53
CA VAL A 454 1.58 13.98 1.99
C VAL A 454 0.20 13.54 1.52
N LEU A 455 -0.87 13.86 2.27
CA LEU A 455 -2.25 13.52 1.89
C LEU A 455 -2.66 14.15 0.56
N ASN A 456 -2.26 15.39 0.29
CA ASN A 456 -2.58 16.06 -0.97
C ASN A 456 -1.99 15.33 -2.18
N HIS A 457 -0.77 14.79 -2.08
CA HIS A 457 -0.15 14.01 -3.16
C HIS A 457 -0.84 12.65 -3.37
N LEU A 458 -1.48 12.12 -2.33
CA LEU A 458 -2.18 10.83 -2.36
C LEU A 458 -3.68 10.96 -2.66
N GLN A 459 -4.21 12.19 -2.68
CA GLN A 459 -5.64 12.47 -2.79
C GLN A 459 -6.25 11.80 -4.04
N LEU A 460 -5.53 11.84 -5.17
CA LEU A 460 -6.02 11.26 -6.43
C LEU A 460 -6.38 9.77 -6.30
N TYR A 461 -5.60 8.97 -5.55
CA TYR A 461 -5.87 7.54 -5.34
C TYR A 461 -7.12 7.25 -4.50
N THR A 462 -7.62 8.25 -3.79
CA THR A 462 -8.82 8.13 -2.93
C THR A 462 -10.06 8.78 -3.54
N THR A 463 -9.89 9.58 -4.60
CA THR A 463 -10.98 10.35 -5.24
C THR A 463 -11.21 10.01 -6.70
N HIS A 464 -10.27 9.34 -7.35
CA HIS A 464 -10.36 8.96 -8.75
C HIS A 464 -10.32 7.43 -8.89
N GLN A 465 -11.23 6.88 -9.70
CA GLN A 465 -11.27 5.45 -10.00
C GLN A 465 -10.31 5.16 -11.16
N PHE A 466 -9.34 4.29 -10.93
CA PHE A 466 -8.49 3.76 -12.00
C PHE A 466 -9.02 2.40 -12.46
N LEU A 467 -9.04 2.17 -13.77
CA LEU A 467 -9.47 0.91 -14.35
C LEU A 467 -8.25 0.23 -14.98
N PHE A 468 -7.96 -0.99 -14.57
CA PHE A 468 -6.82 -1.77 -15.06
C PHE A 468 -7.30 -3.01 -15.78
N THR A 469 -6.68 -3.35 -16.91
CA THR A 469 -6.79 -4.70 -17.46
C THR A 469 -5.65 -5.57 -16.92
N SER A 470 -5.93 -6.83 -16.57
CA SER A 470 -4.96 -7.74 -15.93
C SER A 470 -4.93 -9.13 -16.58
N LYS A 471 -5.11 -9.16 -17.90
CA LYS A 471 -5.21 -10.42 -18.67
C LYS A 471 -3.91 -11.22 -18.60
N ASN A 472 -2.74 -10.56 -18.63
CA ASN A 472 -1.45 -11.24 -18.58
C ASN A 472 -1.16 -11.80 -17.17
N MET A 473 -1.65 -11.18 -16.11
CA MET A 473 -1.55 -11.75 -14.75
C MET A 473 -2.36 -13.05 -14.63
N GLN A 474 -3.58 -13.08 -15.17
CA GLN A 474 -4.41 -14.29 -15.23
C GLN A 474 -3.76 -15.38 -16.10
N ARG A 475 -3.18 -14.97 -17.23
CA ARG A 475 -2.44 -15.86 -18.13
C ARG A 475 -1.22 -16.48 -17.45
N LEU A 476 -0.40 -15.69 -16.75
CA LEU A 476 0.74 -16.20 -15.98
C LEU A 476 0.29 -17.25 -14.95
N ASN A 477 -0.82 -16.99 -14.25
CA ASN A 477 -1.37 -17.94 -13.29
C ASN A 477 -1.82 -19.24 -13.97
N ALA A 478 -2.46 -19.14 -15.14
CA ALA A 478 -2.93 -20.31 -15.90
C ALA A 478 -1.79 -21.13 -16.52
N GLU A 479 -0.67 -20.49 -16.88
CA GLU A 479 0.51 -21.14 -17.47
C GLU A 479 1.40 -21.85 -16.42
N MET A 480 1.26 -21.55 -15.13
CA MET A 480 2.00 -22.23 -14.07
C MET A 480 1.47 -23.64 -13.79
N SER A 481 2.40 -24.54 -13.45
CA SER A 481 2.09 -25.86 -12.90
C SER A 481 1.34 -25.74 -11.57
N LEU A 482 0.56 -26.78 -11.18
CA LEU A 482 -0.15 -26.77 -9.90
C LEU A 482 0.79 -26.71 -8.70
N ALA A 483 1.99 -27.28 -8.80
CA ALA A 483 3.02 -27.18 -7.77
C ALA A 483 3.54 -25.74 -7.64
N ASP A 484 3.88 -25.11 -8.77
CA ASP A 484 4.35 -23.72 -8.78
C ASP A 484 3.29 -22.74 -8.28
N ARG A 485 2.01 -22.94 -8.59
CA ARG A 485 0.92 -22.09 -8.05
C ARG A 485 0.82 -22.12 -6.54
N ARG A 486 1.17 -23.24 -5.90
CA ARG A 486 1.19 -23.37 -4.43
C ARG A 486 2.39 -22.66 -3.82
N VAL A 487 3.54 -22.73 -4.49
CA VAL A 487 4.79 -22.11 -4.00
C VAL A 487 4.81 -20.61 -4.31
N PHE A 488 4.35 -20.18 -5.48
CA PHE A 488 4.36 -18.80 -5.96
C PHE A 488 2.93 -18.30 -6.23
N PRO A 489 2.07 -18.22 -5.20
CA PRO A 489 0.70 -17.76 -5.39
C PRO A 489 0.68 -16.31 -5.89
N ILE A 490 -0.03 -16.09 -7.00
CA ILE A 490 -0.31 -14.76 -7.54
C ILE A 490 -1.81 -14.49 -7.70
N ASP A 491 -2.67 -15.50 -7.54
CA ASP A 491 -4.12 -15.32 -7.61
C ASP A 491 -4.67 -14.69 -6.33
N LEU A 492 -5.27 -13.52 -6.49
CA LEU A 492 -5.89 -12.73 -5.43
C LEU A 492 -7.41 -12.90 -5.35
N SER A 493 -8.00 -13.75 -6.20
CA SER A 493 -9.47 -13.92 -6.29
C SER A 493 -10.11 -14.38 -4.97
N GLN A 494 -9.39 -15.14 -4.15
CA GLN A 494 -9.88 -15.73 -2.90
C GLN A 494 -9.35 -15.02 -1.63
N LEU A 495 -8.73 -13.85 -1.76
CA LEU A 495 -8.21 -13.12 -0.59
C LEU A 495 -9.35 -12.72 0.36
N ASN A 496 -9.19 -13.08 1.64
CA ASN A 496 -10.11 -12.69 2.71
C ASN A 496 -9.73 -11.31 3.27
N TRP A 497 -10.47 -10.27 2.85
CA TRP A 497 -10.21 -8.88 3.25
C TRP A 497 -10.22 -8.64 4.76
N PRO A 498 -11.21 -9.10 5.55
CA PRO A 498 -11.17 -8.97 7.01
C PRO A 498 -9.92 -9.54 7.68
N LEU A 499 -9.52 -10.76 7.31
CA LEU A 499 -8.33 -11.40 7.86
C LEU A 499 -7.05 -10.67 7.42
N TYR A 500 -6.98 -10.29 6.14
CA TYR A 500 -5.87 -9.52 5.61
C TYR A 500 -5.69 -8.18 6.33
N MET A 501 -6.78 -7.42 6.52
CA MET A 501 -6.74 -6.15 7.25
C MET A 501 -6.40 -6.31 8.72
N GLN A 502 -6.84 -7.40 9.37
CA GLN A 502 -6.44 -7.70 10.74
C GLN A 502 -4.93 -7.92 10.84
N ASN A 503 -4.37 -8.76 9.95
CA ASN A 503 -2.93 -9.02 9.91
C ASN A 503 -2.15 -7.74 9.56
N TYR A 504 -2.68 -6.90 8.67
CA TYR A 504 -2.08 -5.64 8.32
C TYR A 504 -2.02 -4.67 9.52
N VAL A 505 -3.13 -4.48 10.25
CA VAL A 505 -3.14 -3.63 11.46
C VAL A 505 -2.15 -4.14 12.51
N LEU A 506 -2.14 -5.46 12.76
CA LEU A 506 -1.16 -6.08 13.67
C LEU A 506 0.28 -5.90 13.17
N GLY A 507 0.50 -6.03 11.87
CA GLY A 507 1.76 -5.80 11.20
C GLY A 507 2.30 -4.38 11.37
N VAL A 508 1.44 -3.38 11.17
CA VAL A 508 1.76 -1.98 11.46
C VAL A 508 2.13 -1.82 12.93
N ARG A 509 1.40 -2.45 13.84
CA ARG A 509 1.71 -2.36 15.27
C ARG A 509 3.08 -2.95 15.61
N ARG A 510 3.37 -4.16 15.12
CA ARG A 510 4.58 -4.94 15.45
C ARG A 510 5.84 -4.45 14.74
N TYR A 511 5.74 -4.15 13.44
CA TYR A 511 6.91 -3.88 12.60
C TYR A 511 7.12 -2.39 12.35
N PHE A 512 6.03 -1.65 12.21
CA PHE A 512 6.08 -0.22 11.93
C PHE A 512 6.17 0.63 13.20
N LEU A 513 5.29 0.40 14.18
CA LEU A 513 5.30 1.07 15.48
C LEU A 513 6.26 0.43 16.49
N LYS A 514 6.77 -0.78 16.19
CA LYS A 514 7.67 -1.55 17.06
C LYS A 514 7.09 -1.84 18.45
N GLU A 515 5.78 -2.03 18.52
CA GLU A 515 5.05 -2.28 19.76
C GLU A 515 4.92 -3.79 20.02
N LYS A 516 5.11 -4.22 21.27
CA LYS A 516 4.93 -5.62 21.69
C LYS A 516 3.44 -5.95 21.88
N ASP A 517 3.05 -7.20 21.65
CA ASP A 517 1.65 -7.63 21.82
C ASP A 517 1.20 -7.58 23.30
N ASP A 518 2.12 -7.77 24.25
CA ASP A 518 1.84 -7.69 25.69
C ASP A 518 1.33 -6.31 26.15
N SER A 519 1.54 -5.27 25.35
CA SER A 519 1.03 -3.93 25.64
C SER A 519 -0.45 -3.74 25.27
N LEU A 520 -1.08 -4.71 24.59
CA LEU A 520 -2.48 -4.63 24.16
C LEU A 520 -3.49 -4.40 25.29
N PRO A 521 -3.41 -5.10 26.45
CA PRO A 521 -4.36 -4.88 27.54
C PRO A 521 -4.32 -3.43 28.06
N ALA A 522 -3.11 -2.88 28.26
CA ALA A 522 -2.94 -1.50 28.69
C ALA A 522 -3.43 -0.49 27.63
N ALA A 523 -3.13 -0.75 26.35
CA ALA A 523 -3.58 0.07 25.24
C ALA A 523 -5.12 0.11 25.14
N ARG A 524 -5.80 -1.04 25.32
CA ARG A 524 -7.27 -1.11 25.34
C ARG A 524 -7.86 -0.31 26.49
N ARG A 525 -7.32 -0.41 27.70
CA ARG A 525 -7.76 0.42 28.85
C ARG A 525 -7.64 1.91 28.54
N ARG A 526 -6.51 2.32 27.94
CA ARG A 526 -6.29 3.71 27.52
C ARG A 526 -7.31 4.16 26.49
N VAL A 527 -7.60 3.35 25.47
CA VAL A 527 -8.66 3.66 24.48
C VAL A 527 -10.03 3.76 25.14
N THR A 528 -10.38 2.88 26.08
CA THR A 528 -11.64 2.98 26.83
C THR A 528 -11.75 4.30 27.57
N MET A 529 -10.70 4.70 28.30
CA MET A 529 -10.68 6.00 29.00
C MET A 529 -10.79 7.18 28.03
N LEU A 530 -10.05 7.17 26.92
CA LEU A 530 -10.10 8.23 25.90
C LEU A 530 -11.49 8.31 25.24
N THR A 531 -12.14 7.17 25.02
CA THR A 531 -13.49 7.08 24.49
C THR A 531 -14.51 7.65 25.48
N MET A 532 -14.40 7.30 26.76
CA MET A 532 -15.25 7.88 27.82
C MET A 532 -15.07 9.39 27.89
N PHE A 533 -13.82 9.87 27.90
CA PHE A 533 -13.52 11.31 27.92
C PHE A 533 -14.11 12.04 26.72
N HIS A 534 -14.00 11.45 25.53
CA HIS A 534 -14.56 12.01 24.30
C HIS A 534 -16.09 12.17 24.39
N TYR A 535 -16.81 11.11 24.76
CA TYR A 535 -18.26 11.17 24.87
C TYR A 535 -18.74 12.08 26.01
N CYS A 536 -18.06 12.08 27.16
CA CYS A 536 -18.35 13.01 28.24
C CYS A 536 -18.17 14.46 27.78
N SER A 537 -17.10 14.74 27.04
CA SER A 537 -16.84 16.07 26.48
C SER A 537 -17.93 16.49 25.50
N ILE A 538 -18.40 15.59 24.62
CA ILE A 538 -19.53 15.87 23.73
C ILE A 538 -20.79 16.20 24.54
N VAL A 539 -21.14 15.37 25.54
CA VAL A 539 -22.33 15.60 26.36
C VAL A 539 -22.26 16.95 27.08
N VAL A 540 -21.11 17.30 27.67
CA VAL A 540 -20.91 18.57 28.36
C VAL A 540 -21.00 19.76 27.40
N LEU A 541 -20.36 19.68 26.24
CA LEU A 541 -20.37 20.75 25.24
C LEU A 541 -21.76 20.94 24.62
N SER A 542 -22.44 19.85 24.25
CA SER A 542 -23.80 19.88 23.72
C SER A 542 -24.80 20.37 24.76
N GLY A 543 -24.69 19.93 26.01
CA GLY A 543 -25.51 20.41 27.13
C GLY A 543 -25.29 21.89 27.41
N GLY A 544 -24.05 22.35 27.42
CA GLY A 544 -23.69 23.77 27.57
C GLY A 544 -24.20 24.64 26.43
N ALA A 545 -24.10 24.17 25.19
CA ALA A 545 -24.65 24.86 24.02
C ALA A 545 -26.18 24.98 24.09
N LEU A 546 -26.88 23.89 24.44
CA LEU A 546 -28.33 23.88 24.63
C LEU A 546 -28.77 24.82 25.76
N TYR A 547 -28.05 24.83 26.89
CA TYR A 547 -28.30 25.75 28.00
C TYR A 547 -28.14 27.21 27.58
N PHE A 548 -27.07 27.54 26.86
CA PHE A 548 -26.81 28.90 26.37
C PHE A 548 -27.86 29.35 25.34
N LEU A 549 -28.22 28.49 24.39
CA LEU A 549 -29.28 28.74 23.41
C LEU A 549 -30.64 28.92 24.10
N GLY A 550 -30.97 28.06 25.06
CA GLY A 550 -32.20 28.14 25.86
C GLY A 550 -32.30 29.46 26.63
N ASN A 551 -31.22 29.90 27.28
CA ASN A 551 -31.18 31.18 27.97
C ASN A 551 -31.29 32.37 27.01
N ARG A 552 -30.61 32.34 25.86
CA ARG A 552 -30.71 33.40 24.83
C ARG A 552 -32.10 33.51 24.23
N LEU A 553 -32.77 32.38 23.99
CA LEU A 553 -34.15 32.33 23.50
C LEU A 553 -35.11 32.82 24.59
N SER A 554 -34.91 32.41 25.85
CA SER A 554 -35.67 32.89 27.01
C SER A 554 -35.55 34.41 27.21
N THR A 555 -34.39 35.01 26.93
CA THR A 555 -34.18 36.46 27.03
C THR A 555 -34.78 37.26 25.86
N LYS A 556 -35.08 36.62 24.72
CA LYS A 556 -35.68 37.27 23.54
C LYS A 556 -37.20 37.16 23.47
N LEU A 557 -37.80 36.28 24.25
CA LEU A 557 -39.25 36.10 24.36
C LEU A 557 -39.75 36.87 25.59
N SER A 558 -40.14 38.14 25.42
CA SER A 558 -40.77 38.91 26.49
C SER A 558 -42.23 38.48 26.71
N LEU A 559 -42.46 38.00 27.94
CA LEU A 559 -43.65 38.01 28.79
C LEU A 559 -45.00 37.40 28.38
N LEU A 560 -45.24 36.98 27.13
CA LEU A 560 -46.49 36.25 26.80
C LEU A 560 -46.31 34.76 26.50
N SER A 561 -45.11 34.30 26.16
CA SER A 561 -44.84 32.91 25.79
C SER A 561 -44.11 32.09 26.87
N ALA A 562 -43.65 32.71 27.95
CA ALA A 562 -42.89 32.02 29.00
C ALA A 562 -43.74 31.01 29.80
N PHE A 563 -45.05 31.25 29.93
CA PHE A 563 -45.96 30.33 30.61
C PHE A 563 -46.31 29.11 29.73
N GLU A 564 -46.52 29.34 28.43
CA GLU A 564 -46.79 28.28 27.45
C GLU A 564 -45.54 27.44 27.16
N ALA A 565 -44.37 28.06 27.05
CA ALA A 565 -43.09 27.35 26.87
C ALA A 565 -42.72 26.50 28.09
N LYS A 566 -43.02 26.97 29.31
CA LYS A 566 -42.78 26.23 30.56
C LYS A 566 -43.71 25.02 30.68
N ASN A 567 -44.97 25.14 30.25
CA ASN A 567 -45.92 24.03 30.21
C ASN A 567 -45.59 23.02 29.11
N ALA A 568 -45.17 23.47 27.93
CA ALA A 568 -44.72 22.60 26.84
C ALA A 568 -43.42 21.84 27.20
N LEU A 569 -42.47 22.49 27.88
CA LEU A 569 -41.27 21.83 28.42
C LEU A 569 -41.63 20.85 29.54
N ALA A 570 -42.59 21.16 30.41
CA ALA A 570 -43.05 20.24 31.46
C ALA A 570 -43.77 19.01 30.88
N GLU A 571 -44.52 19.16 29.78
CA GLU A 571 -45.10 18.03 29.04
C GLU A 571 -44.05 17.21 28.28
N LEU A 572 -43.02 17.84 27.70
CA LEU A 572 -41.87 17.15 27.10
C LEU A 572 -41.04 16.39 28.15
N PHE A 573 -40.90 16.92 29.37
CA PHE A 573 -40.26 16.24 30.49
C PHE A 573 -41.13 15.13 31.10
N ARG A 574 -42.47 15.27 31.11
CA ARG A 574 -43.39 14.18 31.50
C ARG A 574 -43.44 13.06 30.45
N SER A 575 -43.42 13.42 29.17
CA SER A 575 -43.36 12.48 28.04
C SER A 575 -42.04 11.69 28.03
N SER A 576 -40.91 12.35 28.30
CA SER A 576 -39.59 11.69 28.35
C SER A 576 -39.35 10.83 29.59
N ARG A 577 -40.12 10.99 30.67
CA ARG A 577 -40.11 10.05 31.82
C ARG A 577 -40.56 8.64 31.44
N ASN A 578 -41.36 8.47 30.39
CA ASN A 578 -41.76 7.17 29.87
C ASN A 578 -40.70 6.53 28.94
N TYR A 579 -39.58 7.22 28.67
CA TYR A 579 -38.52 6.77 27.75
C TYR A 579 -37.12 6.64 28.40
N LEU A 580 -37.03 6.73 29.73
CA LEU A 580 -35.80 6.45 30.49
C LEU A 580 -35.84 5.00 31.01
N PRO A 581 -35.01 4.07 30.48
CA PRO A 581 -34.72 2.85 31.21
C PRO A 581 -33.87 3.23 32.42
N VAL A 582 -34.44 2.98 33.60
CA VAL A 582 -33.81 3.09 34.92
C VAL A 582 -32.46 2.35 34.92
N PHE A 583 -31.37 3.08 35.18
CA PHE A 583 -30.09 2.50 35.57
C PHE A 583 -30.25 1.84 36.95
N ASN A 584 -30.30 0.51 36.98
CA ASN A 584 -30.12 -0.26 38.21
C ASN A 584 -28.78 -0.98 38.11
N LEU A 585 -27.73 -0.36 38.63
CA LEU A 585 -26.40 -0.96 38.79
C LEU A 585 -26.26 -1.42 40.25
N HIS A 586 -26.86 -2.57 40.54
CA HIS A 586 -26.44 -3.44 41.65
C HIS A 586 -26.64 -4.89 41.20
N LYS A 587 -25.61 -5.44 40.54
CA LYS A 587 -25.11 -6.82 40.64
C LYS A 587 -24.01 -7.06 39.62
#